data_AF-A0ABD1GEU3-F1
#
_entry.id   AF-A0ABD1GEU3-F1
#
_cell.length_a   1.000
_cell.length_b   1.000
_cell.length_c   1.000
_cell.angle_alpha   90.00
_cell.angle_beta   90.00
_cell.angle_gamma   90.00
#
_symmetry.space_group_name_H-M   'P 1'
#
loop_
_entity.id
_entity.type
_entity.pdbx_description
1 polymer ?
#
loop_
_entity_poly.entity_id
_entity_poly.type
_entity_poly.pdbx_seq_one_letter_code
_entity_poly.pdbx_strand_id
1 'polypeptide(L)'
;MRPPLLRTAKTMRCLLTKSSLLNIPISPNFNRPRLILSSNFLSHPSVSQGFWSLNSRTDSREYCSRSITGVKSMALVNIARDPESVSYLNQREAAEVDEILMGPLGFSVDQLMELAGLSVATSIAEVYKPAEHNRVLAICGPGNNGGDGLVAARHLHHFGYKPYVCYPKRTAKALYNGLVTQLESLSIPFLSIEDLPVDLSTNFDIVLDAVFGFSFQGSPRPPFDDIIQRLVALGDPNEKNQKSPVLVSVDIPSGWHVEEGDLSGKGIRPNLLVSLTAPKLCSKRFSGPHHFLGGRFVPPAIAEKFKLNLPEYPGTSMCARIGMPPRVDISALRENYISPELSEDQSEADPFTQFQKWFDDAMAAALKEPNAMAICTAGRDGKPSSRMVLLKGFDKDGFVWYTNYESQKTHQISENPQAALLFYWGGLNRQVRIEGPVRKVSDEESEQYFHSRPRGSQIGAIVSKQSTVIPGRQFLYQRQAELEAKYSDGSLIPKPKYWGGYRLKPEVFEFWQGQPSRLHDRLRYTPDGKGAWKIERLSP
;
A
#
# COMPACT_ATOMS: atom_id res chain seq x y z
N MET A 1 57.91 -11.07 44.23
CA MET A 1 58.34 -9.71 44.63
C MET A 1 57.13 -8.79 44.63
N ARG A 2 56.87 -8.13 45.77
CA ARG A 2 55.91 -7.05 46.08
C ARG A 2 54.42 -7.17 45.62
N PRO A 3 53.45 -6.89 46.53
CA PRO A 3 52.00 -7.15 46.35
C PRO A 3 51.21 -5.91 45.85
N PRO A 4 49.87 -5.99 45.66
CA PRO A 4 49.05 -5.04 44.89
C PRO A 4 48.33 -3.97 45.75
N LEU A 5 47.92 -2.86 45.11
CA LEU A 5 47.02 -1.82 45.65
C LEU A 5 45.93 -1.56 44.60
N LEU A 6 44.65 -1.92 44.76
CA LEU A 6 43.55 -1.40 45.62
C LEU A 6 43.06 0.04 45.32
N ARG A 7 41.76 0.09 44.97
CA ARG A 7 40.74 1.17 45.14
C ARG A 7 40.80 2.35 44.14
N THR A 8 39.69 2.82 43.57
CA THR A 8 38.40 3.11 44.20
C THR A 8 37.23 3.01 43.21
N ALA A 9 36.13 2.38 43.67
CA ALA A 9 34.79 2.58 43.13
C ALA A 9 34.26 3.94 43.60
N LYS A 10 33.70 4.73 42.69
CA LYS A 10 32.83 5.87 43.02
C LYS A 10 31.43 5.59 42.49
N THR A 11 30.56 5.24 43.42
CA THR A 11 29.11 5.36 43.34
C THR A 11 28.74 6.82 43.07
N MET A 12 28.01 7.12 42.00
CA MET A 12 27.19 8.32 41.93
C MET A 12 25.72 7.94 41.81
N ARG A 13 24.97 8.33 42.84
CA ARG A 13 23.51 8.35 42.90
C ARG A 13 22.97 9.25 41.77
N CYS A 14 22.06 8.73 40.96
CA CYS A 14 21.19 9.59 40.17
C CYS A 14 20.10 10.12 41.11
N LEU A 15 20.28 11.37 41.55
CA LEU A 15 19.29 12.11 42.33
C LEU A 15 18.15 12.52 41.41
N LEU A 16 16.98 11.94 41.65
CA LEU A 16 15.68 12.48 41.23
C LEU A 16 15.49 13.86 41.88
N THR A 17 15.64 14.92 41.12
CA THR A 17 15.19 16.26 41.51
C THR A 17 13.95 16.64 40.73
N LYS A 18 12.86 16.78 41.48
CA LYS A 18 11.60 17.45 41.13
C LYS A 18 11.91 18.85 40.55
N SER A 19 11.43 19.13 39.34
CA SER A 19 11.23 20.50 38.87
C SER A 19 9.73 20.78 38.80
N SER A 20 9.31 21.64 39.71
CA SER A 20 7.98 22.21 39.87
C SER A 20 7.54 23.06 38.68
N LEU A 21 6.31 22.76 38.24
CA LEU A 21 5.26 23.68 37.77
C LEU A 21 5.63 25.16 37.66
N LEU A 22 5.62 25.67 36.42
CA LEU A 22 5.37 27.08 36.13
C LEU A 22 4.23 27.20 35.12
N ASN A 23 3.15 27.80 35.59
CA ASN A 23 1.95 28.18 34.85
C ASN A 23 2.30 29.19 33.74
N ILE A 24 1.82 28.93 32.52
CA ILE A 24 1.79 29.91 31.43
C ILE A 24 0.35 30.43 31.34
N PRO A 25 0.11 31.75 31.44
CA PRO A 25 -1.24 32.31 31.40
C PRO A 25 -1.75 32.42 29.96
N ILE A 26 -3.03 32.07 29.79
CA ILE A 26 -3.84 32.30 28.61
C ILE A 26 -4.31 33.76 28.63
N SER A 27 -4.12 34.49 27.52
CA SER A 27 -4.82 35.75 27.23
C SER A 27 -5.33 35.78 25.77
N PRO A 28 -6.48 36.41 25.50
CA PRO A 28 -7.20 36.30 24.23
C PRO A 28 -7.00 37.49 23.27
N ASN A 29 -7.43 37.27 22.01
CA ASN A 29 -7.72 38.22 20.91
C ASN A 29 -6.54 38.83 20.13
N PHE A 30 -6.53 38.61 18.79
CA PHE A 30 -6.82 39.65 17.79
C PHE A 30 -6.93 39.09 16.34
N ASN A 31 -8.08 39.40 15.71
CA ASN A 31 -8.38 39.66 14.30
C ASN A 31 -7.90 38.76 13.14
N ARG A 32 -8.86 38.08 12.50
CA ARG A 32 -8.87 37.80 11.04
C ARG A 32 -10.00 38.61 10.37
N PRO A 33 -9.78 39.27 9.23
CA PRO A 33 -10.84 40.01 8.55
C PRO A 33 -11.76 39.06 7.77
N ARG A 34 -13.08 39.18 7.99
CA ARG A 34 -14.13 38.67 7.11
C ARG A 34 -14.52 39.79 6.14
N LEU A 35 -14.35 39.54 4.85
CA LEU A 35 -14.98 40.34 3.79
C LEU A 35 -16.47 40.04 3.75
N ILE A 36 -17.25 41.09 4.03
CA ILE A 36 -18.70 41.17 3.83
C ILE A 36 -18.90 41.61 2.38
N LEU A 37 -19.61 40.82 1.57
CA LEU A 37 -20.21 41.29 0.32
C LEU A 37 -21.72 41.33 0.51
N SER A 38 -22.22 42.55 0.52
CA SER A 38 -23.61 42.96 0.62
C SER A 38 -24.43 42.52 -0.59
N SER A 39 -25.59 41.94 -0.32
CA SER A 39 -26.71 41.80 -1.23
C SER A 39 -27.35 43.15 -1.53
N ASN A 40 -27.52 43.50 -2.80
CA ASN A 40 -28.49 44.50 -3.23
C ASN A 40 -29.34 43.92 -4.37
N PHE A 41 -30.62 43.73 -4.05
CA PHE A 41 -31.73 43.48 -4.97
C PHE A 41 -32.10 44.77 -5.70
N LEU A 42 -32.36 44.70 -7.01
CA LEU A 42 -33.23 45.64 -7.71
C LEU A 42 -34.08 44.91 -8.78
N SER A 43 -35.37 44.79 -8.44
CA SER A 43 -36.58 45.02 -9.25
C SER A 43 -36.76 44.45 -10.68
N HIS A 44 -37.81 43.64 -10.82
CA HIS A 44 -38.59 43.35 -12.04
C HIS A 44 -39.36 44.58 -12.60
N PRO A 45 -39.83 44.49 -13.86
CA PRO A 45 -41.28 44.33 -14.15
C PRO A 45 -41.50 43.19 -15.19
N SER A 46 -42.42 42.23 -15.07
CA SER A 46 -43.90 42.18 -14.99
C SER A 46 -44.63 42.03 -16.36
N VAL A 47 -45.42 40.94 -16.46
CA VAL A 47 -46.73 40.77 -17.18
C VAL A 47 -46.65 40.54 -18.72
N SER A 48 -47.39 39.67 -19.44
CA SER A 48 -48.68 38.96 -19.26
C SER A 48 -48.84 37.74 -20.22
N GLN A 49 -49.60 36.74 -19.75
CA GLN A 49 -50.71 35.96 -20.36
C GLN A 49 -50.65 35.35 -21.79
N GLY A 50 -51.09 34.08 -21.88
CA GLY A 50 -51.71 33.53 -23.10
C GLY A 50 -51.75 31.99 -23.18
N PHE A 51 -52.93 31.40 -22.97
CA PHE A 51 -53.26 29.97 -23.13
C PHE A 51 -53.30 29.53 -24.61
N TRP A 52 -52.97 28.25 -24.91
CA TRP A 52 -53.77 27.21 -25.62
C TRP A 52 -52.90 26.07 -26.19
N SER A 53 -53.57 24.98 -26.56
CA SER A 53 -53.21 23.57 -26.51
C SER A 53 -52.56 22.93 -27.76
N LEU A 54 -51.90 21.79 -27.49
CA LEU A 54 -51.76 20.53 -28.26
C LEU A 54 -51.08 20.46 -29.66
N ASN A 55 -50.24 19.41 -29.75
CA ASN A 55 -49.86 18.56 -30.88
C ASN A 55 -48.62 18.88 -31.75
N SER A 56 -47.59 18.07 -31.47
CA SER A 56 -46.84 17.23 -32.41
C SER A 56 -45.56 17.78 -33.05
N ARG A 57 -44.53 16.92 -32.90
CA ARG A 57 -43.35 16.70 -33.75
C ARG A 57 -42.19 17.71 -33.69
N THR A 58 -41.13 17.20 -33.05
CA THR A 58 -39.72 17.26 -33.47
C THR A 58 -39.18 18.60 -33.92
N ASP A 59 -38.41 19.25 -33.04
CA ASP A 59 -37.07 19.62 -33.43
C ASP A 59 -36.11 19.72 -32.24
N SER A 60 -34.92 19.19 -32.48
CA SER A 60 -33.79 19.06 -31.58
C SER A 60 -33.29 20.40 -31.04
N ARG A 61 -33.21 20.52 -29.71
CA ARG A 61 -32.29 21.44 -29.04
C ARG A 61 -31.52 20.68 -27.97
N GLU A 62 -30.30 20.29 -28.34
CA GLU A 62 -29.26 19.89 -27.41
C GLU A 62 -28.95 21.06 -26.47
N TYR A 63 -29.09 20.82 -25.17
CA TYR A 63 -28.33 21.56 -24.17
C TYR A 63 -27.54 20.58 -23.33
N CYS A 64 -26.24 20.63 -23.57
CA CYS A 64 -25.18 19.88 -22.93
C CYS A 64 -25.09 20.27 -21.44
N SER A 65 -25.20 19.31 -20.53
CA SER A 65 -24.69 19.46 -19.17
C SER A 65 -23.73 18.31 -18.85
N ARG A 66 -22.48 18.70 -18.60
CA ARG A 66 -21.32 17.85 -18.40
C ARG A 66 -21.44 17.01 -17.12
N SER A 67 -21.27 15.69 -17.23
CA SER A 67 -20.68 14.88 -16.16
C SER A 67 -19.74 13.82 -16.76
N ILE A 68 -18.60 14.31 -17.27
CA ILE A 68 -17.49 13.47 -17.73
C ILE A 68 -16.59 13.16 -16.53
N THR A 69 -16.98 12.22 -15.67
CA THR A 69 -16.09 11.73 -14.59
C THR A 69 -16.08 10.21 -14.43
N GLY A 70 -17.13 9.50 -14.87
CA GLY A 70 -17.19 8.03 -14.71
C GLY A 70 -16.48 7.22 -15.81
N VAL A 71 -16.58 7.64 -17.07
CA VAL A 71 -16.09 6.84 -18.21
C VAL A 71 -14.57 6.99 -18.42
N LYS A 72 -14.00 8.16 -18.08
CA LYS A 72 -12.54 8.37 -18.13
C LYS A 72 -11.80 7.43 -17.17
N SER A 73 -12.31 7.18 -15.97
CA SER A 73 -11.62 6.35 -14.97
C SER A 73 -11.41 4.89 -15.42
N MET A 74 -12.37 4.28 -16.13
CA MET A 74 -12.22 2.93 -16.67
C MET A 74 -11.30 2.87 -17.89
N ALA A 75 -11.35 3.88 -18.77
CA ALA A 75 -10.43 3.98 -19.91
C ALA A 75 -8.98 4.27 -19.48
N LEU A 76 -8.79 5.00 -18.37
CA LEU A 76 -7.47 5.38 -17.83
C LEU A 76 -6.77 4.23 -17.10
N VAL A 77 -7.52 3.32 -16.45
CA VAL A 77 -6.96 2.09 -15.87
C VAL A 77 -6.47 1.11 -16.96
N ASN A 78 -6.93 1.25 -18.21
CA ASN A 78 -6.55 0.37 -19.31
C ASN A 78 -5.19 0.71 -19.94
N ILE A 79 -4.74 1.98 -19.91
CA ILE A 79 -3.48 2.39 -20.58
C ILE A 79 -2.25 1.82 -19.86
N ALA A 80 -2.28 1.71 -18.52
CA ALA A 80 -1.18 1.12 -17.75
C ALA A 80 -1.03 -0.41 -17.94
N ARG A 81 -2.00 -1.07 -18.56
CA ARG A 81 -2.07 -2.54 -18.66
C ARG A 81 -1.61 -3.09 -20.01
N ASP A 82 -1.56 -2.26 -21.05
CA ASP A 82 -1.09 -2.65 -22.38
C ASP A 82 0.25 -1.97 -22.71
N PRO A 83 1.39 -2.69 -22.61
CA PRO A 83 2.71 -2.17 -22.97
C PRO A 83 2.80 -1.66 -24.42
N GLU A 84 1.95 -2.17 -25.32
CA GLU A 84 1.91 -1.75 -26.73
C GLU A 84 1.34 -0.34 -26.91
N SER A 85 0.61 0.17 -25.89
CA SER A 85 0.04 1.51 -25.92
C SER A 85 1.04 2.60 -25.49
N VAL A 86 2.16 2.25 -24.85
CA VAL A 86 3.15 3.21 -24.34
C VAL A 86 4.01 3.77 -25.49
N SER A 87 4.29 5.08 -25.48
CA SER A 87 5.21 5.68 -26.46
C SER A 87 6.68 5.41 -26.11
N TYR A 88 7.49 5.16 -27.13
CA TYR A 88 8.93 4.90 -26.99
C TYR A 88 9.72 5.90 -27.84
N LEU A 89 10.78 6.46 -27.27
CA LEU A 89 11.65 7.43 -27.94
C LEU A 89 12.82 6.74 -28.65
N ASN A 90 13.16 7.23 -29.84
CA ASN A 90 14.46 6.94 -30.46
C ASN A 90 15.58 7.76 -29.80
N GLN A 91 16.85 7.49 -30.14
CA GLN A 91 17.98 8.14 -29.47
C GLN A 91 17.97 9.67 -29.68
N ARG A 92 17.59 10.11 -30.88
CA ARG A 92 17.54 11.53 -31.25
C ARG A 92 16.43 12.27 -30.49
N GLU A 93 15.24 11.69 -30.41
CA GLU A 93 14.11 12.28 -29.68
C GLU A 93 14.42 12.38 -28.19
N ALA A 94 15.05 11.35 -27.60
CA ALA A 94 15.47 11.39 -26.20
C ALA A 94 16.46 12.55 -25.94
N ALA A 95 17.43 12.76 -26.85
CA ALA A 95 18.35 13.88 -26.75
C ALA A 95 17.64 15.24 -26.90
N GLU A 96 16.70 15.36 -27.84
CA GLU A 96 15.93 16.59 -28.05
C GLU A 96 15.05 16.93 -26.83
N VAL A 97 14.44 15.93 -26.19
CA VAL A 97 13.66 16.15 -24.94
C VAL A 97 14.56 16.72 -23.84
N ASP A 98 15.73 16.12 -23.63
CA ASP A 98 16.71 16.57 -22.65
C ASP A 98 17.19 18.00 -22.91
N GLU A 99 17.48 18.33 -24.18
CA GLU A 99 17.85 19.69 -24.61
C GLU A 99 16.74 20.71 -24.31
N ILE A 100 15.48 20.36 -24.53
CA ILE A 100 14.36 21.27 -24.25
C ILE A 100 14.16 21.48 -22.75
N LEU A 101 14.24 20.40 -21.97
CA LEU A 101 14.09 20.46 -20.51
C LEU A 101 15.17 21.35 -19.89
N MET A 102 16.43 21.13 -20.27
CA MET A 102 17.57 21.84 -19.69
C MET A 102 17.81 23.24 -20.27
N GLY A 103 17.37 23.48 -21.52
CA GLY A 103 17.49 24.77 -22.17
C GLY A 103 16.24 25.63 -21.96
N PRO A 104 15.32 25.70 -22.93
CA PRO A 104 14.13 26.57 -22.90
C PRO A 104 13.26 26.49 -21.64
N LEU A 105 13.17 25.31 -21.00
CA LEU A 105 12.32 25.11 -19.82
C LEU A 105 13.05 25.36 -18.49
N GLY A 106 14.37 25.54 -18.53
CA GLY A 106 15.16 26.01 -17.40
C GLY A 106 15.35 25.00 -16.26
N PHE A 107 15.09 23.71 -16.48
CA PHE A 107 15.44 22.70 -15.48
C PHE A 107 16.96 22.57 -15.41
N SER A 108 17.50 22.58 -14.20
CA SER A 108 18.93 22.32 -14.02
C SER A 108 19.21 20.81 -13.99
N VAL A 109 20.43 20.42 -14.37
CA VAL A 109 20.85 19.01 -14.43
C VAL A 109 20.68 18.32 -13.07
N ASP A 110 21.02 19.01 -11.99
CA ASP A 110 20.89 18.51 -10.61
C ASP A 110 19.43 18.27 -10.21
N GLN A 111 18.48 19.12 -10.62
CA GLN A 111 17.05 18.90 -10.37
C GLN A 111 16.53 17.64 -11.05
N LEU A 112 16.84 17.48 -12.35
CA LEU A 112 16.39 16.31 -13.12
C LEU A 112 17.05 15.03 -12.59
N MET A 113 18.35 15.07 -12.30
CA MET A 113 19.11 13.95 -11.75
C MET A 113 18.63 13.55 -10.36
N GLU A 114 18.29 14.52 -9.49
CA GLU A 114 17.74 14.23 -8.16
C GLU A 114 16.42 13.47 -8.26
N LEU A 115 15.53 13.92 -9.16
CA LEU A 115 14.24 13.28 -9.39
C LEU A 115 14.38 11.92 -10.07
N ALA A 116 15.32 11.79 -11.02
CA ALA A 116 15.61 10.53 -11.70
C ALA A 116 16.14 9.47 -10.73
N GLY A 117 17.17 9.78 -9.95
CA GLY A 117 17.71 8.85 -8.96
C GLY A 117 16.70 8.51 -7.85
N LEU A 118 15.87 9.47 -7.43
CA LEU A 118 14.74 9.18 -6.53
C LEU A 118 13.74 8.22 -7.17
N SER A 119 13.39 8.39 -8.45
CA SER A 119 12.52 7.46 -9.17
C SER A 119 13.11 6.05 -9.26
N VAL A 120 14.42 5.93 -9.48
CA VAL A 120 15.14 4.64 -9.49
C VAL A 120 15.05 3.96 -8.13
N ALA A 121 15.42 4.67 -7.06
CA ALA A 121 15.35 4.14 -5.69
C ALA A 121 13.92 3.74 -5.30
N THR A 122 12.92 4.55 -5.69
CA THR A 122 11.50 4.26 -5.43
C THR A 122 11.04 3.01 -6.19
N SER A 123 11.45 2.84 -7.44
CA SER A 123 11.10 1.67 -8.26
C SER A 123 11.68 0.37 -7.66
N ILE A 124 12.90 0.44 -7.11
CA ILE A 124 13.52 -0.68 -6.39
C ILE A 124 12.72 -0.99 -5.13
N ALA A 125 12.38 0.02 -4.32
CA ALA A 125 11.65 -0.17 -3.05
C ALA A 125 10.20 -0.64 -3.21
N GLU A 126 9.58 -0.33 -4.35
CA GLU A 126 8.26 -0.85 -4.71
C GLU A 126 8.28 -2.38 -4.80
N VAL A 127 9.35 -2.94 -5.35
CA VAL A 127 9.45 -4.37 -5.68
C VAL A 127 10.23 -5.17 -4.64
N TYR A 128 11.42 -4.73 -4.26
CA TYR A 128 12.39 -5.52 -3.50
C TYR A 128 12.56 -4.96 -2.11
N LYS A 129 11.93 -5.56 -1.09
CA LYS A 129 11.92 -4.99 0.27
C LYS A 129 13.30 -5.07 0.95
N PRO A 130 13.72 -4.04 1.73
CA PRO A 130 15.02 -4.04 2.42
C PRO A 130 15.23 -5.22 3.38
N ALA A 131 14.14 -5.78 3.92
CA ALA A 131 14.18 -6.94 4.80
C ALA A 131 14.73 -8.21 4.09
N GLU A 132 14.61 -8.28 2.77
CA GLU A 132 15.01 -9.44 1.96
C GLU A 132 16.16 -9.13 1.00
N HIS A 133 16.27 -7.88 0.56
CA HIS A 133 17.22 -7.41 -0.45
C HIS A 133 17.94 -6.17 0.08
N ASN A 134 18.82 -6.35 1.06
CA ASN A 134 19.37 -5.24 1.84
C ASN A 134 20.62 -4.63 1.19
N ARG A 135 21.53 -5.49 0.71
CA ARG A 135 22.86 -5.09 0.22
C ARG A 135 22.77 -4.71 -1.25
N VAL A 136 23.03 -3.44 -1.56
CA VAL A 136 22.92 -2.92 -2.94
C VAL A 136 24.29 -2.47 -3.44
N LEU A 137 24.73 -2.95 -4.59
CA LEU A 137 25.90 -2.41 -5.30
C LEU A 137 25.44 -1.49 -6.44
N ALA A 138 25.71 -0.19 -6.35
CA ALA A 138 25.52 0.75 -7.45
C ALA A 138 26.81 0.91 -8.26
N ILE A 139 26.76 0.53 -9.53
CA ILE A 139 27.89 0.66 -10.46
C ILE A 139 27.64 1.89 -11.35
N CYS A 140 28.38 2.96 -11.10
CA CYS A 140 28.16 4.26 -11.70
C CYS A 140 29.16 4.52 -12.84
N GLY A 141 28.64 4.90 -14.01
CA GLY A 141 29.47 5.34 -15.13
C GLY A 141 29.88 6.81 -15.04
N PRO A 142 30.65 7.32 -16.01
CA PRO A 142 31.20 8.67 -15.95
C PRO A 142 30.18 9.77 -16.33
N GLY A 143 29.03 9.41 -16.89
CA GLY A 143 28.03 10.36 -17.39
C GLY A 143 26.86 10.59 -16.44
N ASN A 144 25.78 11.18 -16.99
CA ASN A 144 24.55 11.48 -16.24
C ASN A 144 23.94 10.22 -15.62
N ASN A 145 23.94 9.08 -16.34
CA ASN A 145 23.42 7.82 -15.81
C ASN A 145 24.15 7.40 -14.52
N GLY A 146 25.46 7.62 -14.45
CA GLY A 146 26.23 7.39 -13.24
C GLY A 146 25.82 8.32 -12.10
N GLY A 147 25.56 9.59 -12.40
CA GLY A 147 24.99 10.55 -11.45
C GLY A 147 23.62 10.13 -10.91
N ASP A 148 22.74 9.63 -11.78
CA ASP A 148 21.44 9.06 -11.37
C ASP A 148 21.64 7.88 -10.42
N GLY A 149 22.64 7.02 -10.68
CA GLY A 149 23.04 5.93 -9.79
C GLY A 149 23.55 6.40 -8.43
N LEU A 150 24.34 7.48 -8.38
CA LEU A 150 24.82 8.07 -7.12
C LEU A 150 23.65 8.62 -6.28
N VAL A 151 22.71 9.34 -6.92
CA VAL A 151 21.49 9.83 -6.27
C VAL A 151 20.64 8.66 -5.77
N ALA A 152 20.45 7.62 -6.60
CA ALA A 152 19.69 6.43 -6.23
C ALA A 152 20.31 5.73 -5.02
N ALA A 153 21.63 5.57 -4.96
CA ALA A 153 22.33 5.00 -3.82
C ALA A 153 22.07 5.80 -2.52
N ARG A 154 22.08 7.14 -2.59
CA ARG A 154 21.74 7.99 -1.43
C ARG A 154 20.30 7.77 -0.95
N HIS A 155 19.33 7.76 -1.86
CA HIS A 155 17.92 7.54 -1.48
C HIS A 155 17.69 6.13 -0.94
N LEU A 156 18.33 5.10 -1.52
CA LEU A 156 18.26 3.74 -1.02
C LEU A 156 18.79 3.63 0.42
N HIS A 157 19.85 4.35 0.79
CA HIS A 157 20.27 4.43 2.18
C HIS A 157 19.15 4.96 3.09
N HIS A 158 18.51 6.06 2.71
CA HIS A 158 17.38 6.63 3.47
C HIS A 158 16.14 5.72 3.49
N PHE A 159 15.98 4.83 2.51
CA PHE A 159 14.90 3.83 2.48
C PHE A 159 15.22 2.57 3.30
N GLY A 160 16.39 2.51 3.95
CA GLY A 160 16.77 1.42 4.85
C GLY A 160 17.61 0.31 4.21
N TYR A 161 18.11 0.52 2.99
CA TYR A 161 19.07 -0.39 2.35
C TYR A 161 20.51 -0.10 2.80
N LYS A 162 21.43 -1.02 2.48
CA LYS A 162 22.88 -0.87 2.66
C LYS A 162 23.56 -0.77 1.28
N PRO A 163 23.64 0.44 0.70
CA PRO A 163 24.30 0.64 -0.58
C PRO A 163 25.83 0.63 -0.46
N TYR A 164 26.48 0.23 -1.55
CA TYR A 164 27.90 0.31 -1.86
C TYR A 164 28.02 0.90 -3.27
N VAL A 165 29.05 1.68 -3.54
CA VAL A 165 29.21 2.37 -4.83
C VAL A 165 30.52 1.99 -5.50
N CYS A 166 30.46 1.46 -6.71
CA CYS A 166 31.62 1.33 -7.59
C CYS A 166 31.58 2.47 -8.63
N TYR A 167 32.44 3.48 -8.48
CA TYR A 167 32.51 4.62 -9.39
C TYR A 167 33.92 4.79 -9.98
N PRO A 168 34.31 3.94 -10.96
CA PRO A 168 35.71 3.76 -11.35
C PRO A 168 36.27 4.95 -12.14
N LYS A 169 35.43 5.67 -12.87
CA LYS A 169 35.83 6.88 -13.61
C LYS A 169 35.01 8.08 -13.14
N ARG A 170 35.51 8.75 -12.11
CA ARG A 170 34.87 9.93 -11.52
C ARG A 170 34.95 11.14 -12.46
N THR A 171 33.84 11.85 -12.62
CA THR A 171 33.78 13.05 -13.45
C THR A 171 34.17 14.28 -12.64
N ALA A 172 35.17 15.02 -13.13
CA ALA A 172 35.71 16.22 -12.50
C ALA A 172 34.80 17.46 -12.72
N LYS A 173 33.54 17.38 -12.29
CA LYS A 173 32.57 18.48 -12.30
C LYS A 173 32.00 18.65 -10.88
N ALA A 174 31.74 19.89 -10.49
CA ALA A 174 31.28 20.24 -9.14
C ALA A 174 30.03 19.44 -8.71
N LEU A 175 29.08 19.23 -9.62
CA LEU A 175 27.88 18.41 -9.38
C LEU A 175 28.23 17.01 -8.87
N TYR A 176 29.08 16.28 -9.60
CA TYR A 176 29.44 14.90 -9.28
C TYR A 176 30.28 14.81 -8.01
N ASN A 177 31.19 15.77 -7.80
CA ASN A 177 31.93 15.88 -6.54
C ASN A 177 30.96 16.07 -5.35
N GLY A 178 29.96 16.93 -5.50
CA GLY A 178 28.91 17.12 -4.49
C GLY A 178 28.13 15.84 -4.19
N LEU A 179 27.74 15.07 -5.21
CA LEU A 179 27.07 13.78 -5.02
C LEU A 179 27.95 12.77 -4.28
N VAL A 180 29.25 12.71 -4.61
CA VAL A 180 30.21 11.88 -3.88
C VAL A 180 30.32 12.31 -2.42
N THR A 181 30.49 13.61 -2.14
CA THR A 181 30.54 14.12 -0.76
C THR A 181 29.27 13.78 0.03
N GLN A 182 28.09 13.85 -0.59
CA GLN A 182 26.84 13.46 0.05
C GLN A 182 26.85 11.98 0.46
N LEU A 183 27.27 11.08 -0.44
CA LEU A 183 27.37 9.65 -0.13
C LEU A 183 28.39 9.35 0.97
N GLU A 184 29.57 9.99 0.91
CA GLU A 184 30.61 9.86 1.93
C GLU A 184 30.13 10.35 3.30
N SER A 185 29.35 11.44 3.36
CA SER A 185 28.76 11.94 4.61
C SER A 185 27.76 10.97 5.26
N LEU A 186 27.17 10.07 4.47
CA LEU A 186 26.32 8.97 4.93
C LEU A 186 27.12 7.69 5.23
N SER A 187 28.45 7.74 5.14
CA SER A 187 29.36 6.60 5.28
C SER A 187 29.05 5.45 4.30
N ILE A 188 28.56 5.77 3.11
CA ILE A 188 28.32 4.79 2.04
C ILE A 188 29.67 4.38 1.44
N PRO A 189 30.05 3.08 1.46
CA PRO A 189 31.37 2.66 0.99
C PRO A 189 31.53 2.80 -0.52
N PHE A 190 32.69 3.30 -0.94
CA PHE A 190 33.13 3.25 -2.34
C PHE A 190 34.10 2.09 -2.54
N LEU A 191 33.80 1.22 -3.50
CA LEU A 191 34.64 0.08 -3.86
C LEU A 191 35.38 0.37 -5.17
N SER A 192 36.65 -0.03 -5.24
CA SER A 192 37.37 -0.11 -6.51
C SER A 192 36.91 -1.35 -7.29
N ILE A 193 37.27 -1.45 -8.58
CA ILE A 193 36.91 -2.63 -9.39
C ILE A 193 37.66 -3.87 -8.87
N GLU A 194 38.88 -3.66 -8.38
CA GLU A 194 39.76 -4.68 -7.82
C GLU A 194 39.19 -5.24 -6.50
N ASP A 195 38.46 -4.42 -5.74
CA ASP A 195 37.80 -4.83 -4.49
C ASP A 195 36.44 -5.50 -4.71
N LEU A 196 35.91 -5.50 -5.94
CA LEU A 196 34.66 -6.20 -6.24
C LEU A 196 34.89 -7.72 -6.22
N PRO A 197 34.04 -8.50 -5.53
CA PRO A 197 34.14 -9.94 -5.58
C PRO A 197 33.94 -10.43 -7.02
N VAL A 198 34.61 -11.53 -7.35
CA VAL A 198 34.48 -12.17 -8.67
C VAL A 198 33.02 -12.56 -8.93
N ASP A 199 32.37 -13.13 -7.90
CA ASP A 199 30.95 -13.40 -7.90
C ASP A 199 30.21 -12.39 -7.01
N LEU A 200 29.47 -11.49 -7.65
CA LEU A 200 28.70 -10.45 -6.98
C LEU A 200 27.54 -11.00 -6.13
N SER A 201 27.08 -12.24 -6.39
CA SER A 201 25.95 -12.87 -5.68
C SER A 201 26.20 -13.11 -4.19
N THR A 202 27.48 -13.27 -3.83
CA THR A 202 27.90 -13.56 -2.45
C THR A 202 27.70 -12.36 -1.52
N ASN A 203 27.92 -11.15 -2.04
CA ASN A 203 27.99 -9.92 -1.24
C ASN A 203 26.81 -8.98 -1.44
N PHE A 204 26.07 -9.11 -2.54
CA PHE A 204 25.02 -8.17 -2.90
C PHE A 204 23.72 -8.90 -3.22
N ASP A 205 22.61 -8.28 -2.83
CA ASP A 205 21.26 -8.79 -3.12
C ASP A 205 20.68 -8.07 -4.35
N ILE A 206 21.13 -6.84 -4.60
CA ILE A 206 20.78 -6.02 -5.77
C ILE A 206 22.06 -5.43 -6.37
N VAL A 207 22.18 -5.47 -7.71
CA VAL A 207 23.19 -4.75 -8.47
C VAL A 207 22.49 -3.74 -9.38
N LEU A 208 22.81 -2.46 -9.18
CA LEU A 208 22.28 -1.34 -9.96
C LEU A 208 23.28 -0.96 -11.05
N ASP A 209 22.92 -1.28 -12.29
CA ASP A 209 23.55 -0.85 -13.52
C ASP A 209 23.16 0.60 -13.84
N ALA A 210 24.07 1.51 -13.49
CA ALA A 210 24.01 2.93 -13.80
C ALA A 210 25.23 3.35 -14.64
N VAL A 211 25.70 2.47 -15.53
CA VAL A 211 26.96 2.67 -16.27
C VAL A 211 26.74 3.57 -17.50
N PHE A 212 25.92 3.16 -18.45
CA PHE A 212 25.69 3.89 -19.70
C PHE A 212 24.20 4.12 -19.93
N GLY A 213 23.83 5.37 -20.17
CA GLY A 213 22.45 5.77 -20.52
C GLY A 213 22.27 5.94 -22.03
N PHE A 214 21.12 6.46 -22.45
CA PHE A 214 20.75 6.59 -23.87
C PHE A 214 21.72 7.42 -24.73
N SER A 215 22.53 8.30 -24.14
CA SER A 215 23.47 9.15 -24.89
C SER A 215 24.78 8.47 -25.25
N PHE A 216 25.04 7.25 -24.74
CA PHE A 216 26.25 6.52 -25.05
C PHE A 216 26.27 6.04 -26.51
N GLN A 217 27.44 6.11 -27.15
CA GLN A 217 27.68 5.64 -28.52
C GLN A 217 28.98 4.82 -28.58
N GLY A 218 28.96 3.76 -29.37
CA GLY A 218 30.10 2.88 -29.60
C GLY A 218 30.17 1.69 -28.63
N SER A 219 31.33 1.04 -28.59
CA SER A 219 31.58 -0.13 -27.73
C SER A 219 32.12 0.28 -26.35
N PRO A 220 31.69 -0.38 -25.27
CA PRO A 220 32.33 -0.23 -23.95
C PRO A 220 33.84 -0.41 -24.03
N ARG A 221 34.57 0.39 -23.26
CA ARG A 221 36.04 0.34 -23.16
C ARG A 221 36.45 0.11 -21.71
N PRO A 222 37.69 -0.35 -21.46
CA PRO A 222 38.21 -0.48 -20.10
C PRO A 222 38.01 0.79 -19.25
N PRO A 223 37.57 0.64 -17.98
CA PRO A 223 37.30 -0.63 -17.29
C PRO A 223 35.86 -1.14 -17.41
N PHE A 224 35.00 -0.51 -18.22
CA PHE A 224 33.56 -0.79 -18.24
C PHE A 224 33.17 -2.03 -19.04
N ASP A 225 34.04 -2.50 -19.93
CA ASP A 225 33.89 -3.76 -20.65
C ASP A 225 33.92 -4.97 -19.69
N ASP A 226 34.91 -5.03 -18.77
CA ASP A 226 34.99 -6.07 -17.73
C ASP A 226 33.75 -6.04 -16.81
N ILE A 227 33.36 -4.85 -16.36
CA ILE A 227 32.16 -4.65 -15.54
C ILE A 227 30.92 -5.21 -16.24
N ILE A 228 30.70 -4.86 -17.51
CA ILE A 228 29.53 -5.34 -18.26
C ILE A 228 29.59 -6.86 -18.41
N GLN A 229 30.75 -7.47 -18.64
CA GLN A 229 30.88 -8.93 -18.69
C GLN A 229 30.49 -9.59 -17.36
N ARG A 230 30.89 -9.01 -16.21
CA ARG A 230 30.45 -9.49 -14.89
C ARG A 230 28.93 -9.38 -14.71
N LEU A 231 28.32 -8.30 -15.20
CA LEU A 231 26.85 -8.14 -15.15
C LEU A 231 26.12 -9.13 -16.05
N VAL A 232 26.69 -9.47 -17.22
CA VAL A 232 26.12 -10.51 -18.12
C VAL A 232 26.09 -11.87 -17.42
N ALA A 233 27.15 -12.22 -16.68
CA ALA A 233 27.23 -13.49 -15.97
C ALA A 233 26.10 -13.68 -14.93
N LEU A 234 25.60 -12.60 -14.32
CA LEU A 234 24.48 -12.65 -13.36
C LEU A 234 23.17 -13.13 -13.99
N GLY A 235 23.01 -12.97 -15.32
CA GLY A 235 21.80 -13.29 -16.05
C GLY A 235 21.78 -14.67 -16.72
N ASP A 236 22.80 -15.52 -16.50
CA ASP A 236 22.87 -16.86 -17.11
C ASP A 236 21.99 -17.87 -16.35
N PRO A 237 20.91 -18.40 -16.97
CA PRO A 237 20.02 -19.37 -16.33
C PRO A 237 20.63 -20.76 -16.08
N ASN A 238 21.86 -21.02 -16.51
CA ASN A 238 22.54 -22.31 -16.31
C ASN A 238 23.24 -22.43 -14.94
N GLU A 239 23.45 -21.34 -14.19
CA GLU A 239 23.99 -21.38 -12.83
C GLU A 239 22.88 -21.51 -11.78
N LYS A 240 22.18 -22.65 -11.78
CA LYS A 240 20.93 -22.86 -10.99
C LYS A 240 21.09 -23.12 -9.49
N ASN A 241 22.29 -23.01 -8.91
CA ASN A 241 22.54 -23.47 -7.54
C ASN A 241 22.68 -22.35 -6.48
N GLN A 242 22.59 -21.08 -6.85
CA GLN A 242 22.61 -19.95 -5.89
C GLN A 242 21.57 -18.87 -6.23
N LYS A 243 21.13 -18.14 -5.20
CA LYS A 243 20.21 -17.01 -5.33
C LYS A 243 20.97 -15.86 -6.00
N SER A 244 20.87 -15.74 -7.32
CA SER A 244 21.49 -14.65 -8.07
C SER A 244 20.96 -13.29 -7.61
N PRO A 245 21.81 -12.25 -7.58
CA PRO A 245 21.39 -10.91 -7.21
C PRO A 245 20.44 -10.36 -8.27
N VAL A 246 19.54 -9.48 -7.83
CA VAL A 246 18.64 -8.78 -8.73
C VAL A 246 19.44 -7.74 -9.52
N LEU A 247 19.42 -7.83 -10.85
CA LEU A 247 20.01 -6.83 -11.72
C LEU A 247 18.98 -5.75 -12.07
N VAL A 248 19.33 -4.48 -11.81
CA VAL A 248 18.49 -3.31 -12.09
C VAL A 248 19.21 -2.39 -13.06
N SER A 249 18.62 -2.05 -14.20
CA SER A 249 19.22 -1.08 -15.13
C SER A 249 18.51 0.27 -15.07
N VAL A 250 19.31 1.34 -15.00
CA VAL A 250 18.86 2.72 -15.07
C VAL A 250 18.81 3.18 -16.52
N ASP A 251 17.64 3.65 -16.91
CA ASP A 251 17.27 4.19 -18.21
C ASP A 251 17.24 3.19 -19.37
N ILE A 252 18.40 2.61 -19.68
CA ILE A 252 18.59 1.53 -20.63
C ILE A 252 19.60 0.51 -20.06
N PRO A 253 19.53 -0.77 -20.44
CA PRO A 253 20.55 -1.72 -20.04
C PRO A 253 21.92 -1.38 -20.67
N SER A 254 22.96 -1.21 -19.86
CA SER A 254 24.29 -0.84 -20.35
C SER A 254 24.83 -1.84 -21.37
N GLY A 255 25.32 -1.30 -22.49
CA GLY A 255 25.82 -2.08 -23.63
C GLY A 255 24.77 -2.44 -24.68
N TRP A 256 23.47 -2.17 -24.44
CA TRP A 256 22.44 -2.30 -25.47
C TRP A 256 22.49 -1.14 -26.45
N HIS A 257 22.11 -1.41 -27.71
CA HIS A 257 21.80 -0.36 -28.67
C HIS A 257 20.50 0.33 -28.24
N VAL A 258 20.46 1.67 -28.26
CA VAL A 258 19.37 2.48 -27.71
C VAL A 258 18.02 2.21 -28.39
N GLU A 259 18.05 1.75 -29.64
CA GLU A 259 16.83 1.47 -30.40
C GLU A 259 16.59 -0.02 -30.64
N GLU A 260 17.65 -0.78 -30.87
CA GLU A 260 17.55 -2.18 -31.31
C GLU A 260 17.72 -3.17 -30.15
N GLY A 261 18.18 -2.70 -28.98
CA GLY A 261 18.42 -3.52 -27.80
C GLY A 261 19.73 -4.30 -27.89
N ASP A 262 19.73 -5.53 -27.37
CA ASP A 262 20.89 -6.40 -27.40
C ASP A 262 21.11 -7.01 -28.80
N LEU A 263 21.95 -6.34 -29.60
CA LEU A 263 22.34 -6.80 -30.92
C LEU A 263 23.13 -8.12 -30.90
N SER A 264 23.77 -8.45 -29.78
CA SER A 264 24.65 -9.62 -29.66
C SER A 264 23.93 -10.89 -29.20
N GLY A 265 22.75 -10.74 -28.59
CA GLY A 265 22.03 -11.81 -27.88
C GLY A 265 22.71 -12.27 -26.57
N LYS A 266 23.83 -11.64 -26.19
CA LYS A 266 24.69 -11.95 -25.03
C LYS A 266 24.86 -10.74 -24.09
N GLY A 267 24.02 -9.72 -24.24
CA GLY A 267 24.00 -8.54 -23.39
C GLY A 267 23.38 -8.83 -22.02
N ILE A 268 23.42 -7.81 -21.16
CA ILE A 268 22.87 -7.93 -19.81
C ILE A 268 21.36 -8.17 -19.82
N ARG A 269 20.87 -8.88 -18.81
CA ARG A 269 19.45 -9.27 -18.68
C ARG A 269 18.89 -8.78 -17.34
N PRO A 270 18.52 -7.49 -17.23
CA PRO A 270 18.03 -6.95 -15.98
C PRO A 270 16.70 -7.58 -15.55
N ASN A 271 16.53 -7.77 -14.25
CA ASN A 271 15.24 -8.12 -13.65
C ASN A 271 14.30 -6.92 -13.58
N LEU A 272 14.87 -5.72 -13.40
CA LEU A 272 14.14 -4.47 -13.35
C LEU A 272 14.76 -3.42 -14.28
N LEU A 273 13.93 -2.79 -15.11
CA LEU A 273 14.32 -1.64 -15.93
C LEU A 273 13.56 -0.40 -15.45
N VAL A 274 14.27 0.69 -15.16
CA VAL A 274 13.67 2.01 -14.87
C VAL A 274 13.94 2.94 -16.04
N SER A 275 12.98 3.09 -16.94
CA SER A 275 13.06 4.08 -18.01
C SER A 275 12.84 5.48 -17.45
N LEU A 276 13.73 6.43 -17.73
CA LEU A 276 13.61 7.81 -17.27
C LEU A 276 12.99 8.69 -18.35
N THR A 277 12.14 9.64 -17.95
CA THR A 277 11.42 10.60 -18.81
C THR A 277 10.38 9.91 -19.71
N ALA A 278 10.82 9.04 -20.62
CA ALA A 278 10.02 8.13 -21.42
C ALA A 278 10.86 6.89 -21.78
N PRO A 279 10.24 5.72 -22.03
CA PRO A 279 10.96 4.53 -22.47
C PRO A 279 11.70 4.77 -23.78
N LYS A 280 12.91 4.19 -23.91
CA LYS A 280 13.66 4.16 -25.17
C LYS A 280 13.24 2.96 -26.00
N LEU A 281 13.38 3.05 -27.33
CA LEU A 281 12.98 1.97 -28.25
C LEU A 281 13.55 0.59 -27.89
N CYS A 282 14.78 0.52 -27.39
CA CYS A 282 15.38 -0.74 -26.93
C CYS A 282 14.57 -1.46 -25.85
N SER A 283 13.83 -0.72 -25.01
CA SER A 283 13.04 -1.30 -23.92
C SER A 283 11.87 -2.14 -24.42
N LYS A 284 11.48 -2.05 -25.70
CA LYS A 284 10.55 -3.03 -26.31
C LYS A 284 11.10 -4.46 -26.33
N ARG A 285 12.43 -4.62 -26.23
CA ARG A 285 13.12 -5.92 -26.14
C ARG A 285 13.34 -6.36 -24.70
N PHE A 286 12.98 -5.54 -23.71
CA PHE A 286 13.07 -5.91 -22.31
C PHE A 286 12.10 -7.05 -21.99
N SER A 287 12.61 -8.08 -21.30
CA SER A 287 11.86 -9.29 -20.96
C SER A 287 11.93 -9.62 -19.46
N GLY A 288 12.49 -8.72 -18.65
CA GLY A 288 12.52 -8.88 -17.20
C GLY A 288 11.12 -8.70 -16.57
N PRO A 289 10.94 -9.17 -15.32
CA PRO A 289 9.64 -9.15 -14.64
C PRO A 289 9.12 -7.74 -14.28
N HIS A 290 9.98 -6.70 -14.29
CA HIS A 290 9.59 -5.37 -13.83
C HIS A 290 10.10 -4.26 -14.75
N HIS A 291 9.18 -3.50 -15.33
CA HIS A 291 9.49 -2.27 -16.06
C HIS A 291 8.77 -1.10 -15.40
N PHE A 292 9.51 -0.06 -15.05
CA PHE A 292 8.98 1.17 -14.48
C PHE A 292 9.35 2.38 -15.34
N LEU A 293 8.44 3.35 -15.38
CA LEU A 293 8.68 4.71 -15.79
C LEU A 293 9.03 5.55 -14.55
N GLY A 294 10.16 6.23 -14.61
CA GLY A 294 10.61 7.24 -13.66
C GLY A 294 10.76 8.62 -14.31
N GLY A 295 11.16 9.61 -13.53
CA GLY A 295 11.30 10.98 -14.01
C GLY A 295 9.94 11.67 -14.16
N ARG A 296 9.20 11.77 -13.04
CA ARG A 296 7.90 12.47 -12.97
C ARG A 296 8.06 14.00 -13.02
N PHE A 297 8.57 14.50 -14.13
CA PHE A 297 8.78 15.92 -14.37
C PHE A 297 8.45 16.35 -15.80
N VAL A 298 8.02 15.41 -16.67
CA VAL A 298 7.68 15.70 -18.08
C VAL A 298 6.51 16.68 -18.17
N PRO A 299 6.73 17.90 -18.70
CA PRO A 299 5.65 18.87 -18.84
C PRO A 299 4.65 18.45 -19.92
N PRO A 300 3.36 18.82 -19.81
CA PRO A 300 2.35 18.49 -20.83
C PRO A 300 2.73 18.91 -22.26
N ALA A 301 3.42 20.05 -22.42
CA ALA A 301 3.87 20.53 -23.72
C ALA A 301 4.91 19.60 -24.39
N ILE A 302 5.79 18.95 -23.60
CA ILE A 302 6.71 17.92 -24.12
C ILE A 302 5.91 16.68 -24.50
N ALA A 303 5.01 16.22 -23.64
CA ALA A 303 4.19 15.06 -23.92
C ALA A 303 3.36 15.24 -25.20
N GLU A 304 2.80 16.42 -25.43
CA GLU A 304 2.07 16.76 -26.65
C GLU A 304 2.99 16.83 -27.87
N LYS A 305 4.14 17.54 -27.78
CA LYS A 305 5.09 17.70 -28.89
C LYS A 305 5.60 16.35 -29.42
N PHE A 306 5.95 15.43 -28.51
CA PHE A 306 6.49 14.12 -28.85
C PHE A 306 5.42 13.02 -28.88
N LYS A 307 4.13 13.38 -28.75
CA LYS A 307 2.99 12.44 -28.73
C LYS A 307 3.20 11.28 -27.76
N LEU A 308 3.67 11.61 -26.55
CA LEU A 308 3.96 10.64 -25.51
C LEU A 308 2.66 10.17 -24.86
N ASN A 309 2.38 8.87 -25.00
CA ASN A 309 1.40 8.17 -24.19
C ASN A 309 2.14 7.46 -23.06
N LEU A 310 2.13 8.03 -21.86
CA LEU A 310 2.84 7.53 -20.68
C LEU A 310 1.85 7.05 -19.62
N PRO A 311 2.18 6.02 -18.82
CA PRO A 311 1.35 5.61 -17.69
C PRO A 311 1.18 6.76 -16.68
N GLU A 312 -0.01 6.84 -16.09
CA GLU A 312 -0.26 7.77 -14.99
C GLU A 312 0.50 7.35 -13.72
N TYR A 313 1.11 8.32 -13.05
CA TYR A 313 1.77 8.10 -11.77
C TYR A 313 0.73 8.01 -10.64
N PRO A 314 0.70 6.92 -9.85
CA PRO A 314 -0.27 6.75 -8.77
C PRO A 314 0.02 7.70 -7.61
N GLY A 315 -0.98 8.51 -7.22
CA GLY A 315 -0.87 9.42 -6.08
C GLY A 315 0.35 10.32 -6.16
N THR A 316 1.21 10.25 -5.15
CA THR A 316 2.50 11.00 -5.05
C THR A 316 3.71 10.16 -5.46
N SER A 317 3.52 8.98 -6.06
CA SER A 317 4.63 8.13 -6.49
C SER A 317 5.53 8.82 -7.51
N MET A 318 6.84 8.55 -7.42
CA MET A 318 7.85 9.00 -8.38
C MET A 318 8.11 7.98 -9.48
N CYS A 319 7.44 6.83 -9.46
CA CYS A 319 7.49 5.82 -10.50
C CYS A 319 6.11 5.28 -10.86
N ALA A 320 5.94 4.84 -12.10
CA ALA A 320 4.74 4.18 -12.60
C ALA A 320 5.12 2.87 -13.28
N ARG A 321 4.42 1.77 -12.99
CA ARG A 321 4.70 0.48 -13.63
C ARG A 321 4.26 0.51 -15.10
N ILE A 322 5.10 -0.01 -15.98
CA ILE A 322 4.78 -0.29 -17.39
C ILE A 322 4.43 -1.77 -17.50
N GLY A 323 3.23 -2.06 -18.01
CA GLY A 323 2.74 -3.43 -18.22
C GLY A 323 2.15 -4.11 -16.98
N MET A 324 1.73 -5.36 -17.15
CA MET A 324 1.09 -6.13 -16.08
C MET A 324 2.11 -6.55 -15.01
N PRO A 325 1.75 -6.56 -13.71
CA PRO A 325 2.57 -7.21 -12.70
C PRO A 325 2.75 -8.70 -13.05
N PRO A 326 3.91 -9.30 -12.72
CA PRO A 326 4.13 -10.72 -13.00
C PRO A 326 3.03 -11.57 -12.35
N ARG A 327 2.66 -12.68 -13.00
CA ARG A 327 1.74 -13.65 -12.41
C ARG A 327 2.34 -14.16 -11.10
N VAL A 328 1.65 -13.89 -10.01
CA VAL A 328 2.03 -14.38 -8.69
C VAL A 328 1.77 -15.88 -8.64
N ASP A 329 2.81 -16.66 -8.38
CA ASP A 329 2.63 -18.05 -7.97
C ASP A 329 2.04 -18.05 -6.55
N ILE A 330 0.75 -18.35 -6.46
CA ILE A 330 0.01 -18.39 -5.20
C ILE A 330 0.66 -19.37 -4.21
N SER A 331 1.29 -20.44 -4.69
CA SER A 331 1.96 -21.42 -3.83
C SER A 331 3.24 -20.85 -3.16
N ALA A 332 3.84 -19.83 -3.78
CA ALA A 332 5.05 -19.16 -3.30
C ALA A 332 4.77 -18.00 -2.32
N LEU A 333 3.51 -17.58 -2.14
CA LEU A 333 3.11 -16.57 -1.13
C LEU A 333 3.20 -17.07 0.32
N ARG A 334 3.88 -18.19 0.54
CA ARG A 334 4.01 -18.82 1.85
C ARG A 334 4.88 -17.96 2.75
N GLU A 335 4.30 -17.52 3.86
CA GLU A 335 5.02 -16.90 4.96
C GLU A 335 5.40 -17.94 6.03
N ASN A 336 6.55 -17.74 6.68
CA ASN A 336 6.96 -18.52 7.85
C ASN A 336 6.57 -17.72 9.10
N TYR A 337 5.57 -18.20 9.84
CA TYR A 337 5.12 -17.55 11.07
C TYR A 337 6.21 -17.62 12.14
N ILE A 338 6.45 -16.50 12.83
CA ILE A 338 7.27 -16.44 14.04
C ILE A 338 6.35 -15.91 15.13
N SER A 339 6.04 -16.74 16.13
CA SER A 339 5.06 -16.39 17.17
C SER A 339 5.33 -17.13 18.48
N PRO A 340 4.83 -16.61 19.62
CA PRO A 340 4.87 -17.33 20.89
C PRO A 340 4.12 -18.66 20.82
N GLU A 341 4.54 -19.64 21.61
CA GLU A 341 3.81 -20.90 21.78
C GLU A 341 2.49 -20.69 22.54
N LEU A 342 1.49 -21.49 22.19
CA LEU A 342 0.22 -21.58 22.93
C LEU A 342 0.12 -22.96 23.59
N SER A 343 0.27 -22.97 24.92
CA SER A 343 0.17 -24.18 25.74
C SER A 343 -1.04 -24.14 26.66
N GLU A 344 -1.52 -25.33 27.04
CA GLU A 344 -2.67 -25.55 27.91
C GLU A 344 -2.46 -24.87 29.28
N ASP A 345 -1.25 -25.01 29.84
CA ASP A 345 -0.89 -24.48 31.17
C ASP A 345 -0.76 -22.95 31.20
N GLN A 346 -0.50 -22.32 30.05
CA GLN A 346 -0.39 -20.86 29.93
C GLN A 346 -1.70 -20.20 29.46
N SER A 347 -2.69 -21.00 29.13
CA SER A 347 -3.99 -20.52 28.67
C SER A 347 -4.94 -20.32 29.84
N GLU A 348 -5.79 -19.30 29.74
CA GLU A 348 -6.79 -19.05 30.78
C GLU A 348 -7.82 -20.18 30.82
N ALA A 349 -8.28 -20.54 32.02
CA ALA A 349 -9.27 -21.60 32.21
C ALA A 349 -10.64 -21.23 31.62
N ASP A 350 -10.99 -19.93 31.65
CA ASP A 350 -12.21 -19.39 31.03
C ASP A 350 -11.87 -18.86 29.62
N PRO A 351 -12.49 -19.39 28.54
CA PRO A 351 -12.24 -18.93 27.18
C PRO A 351 -12.67 -17.48 26.94
N PHE A 352 -13.59 -16.91 27.73
CA PHE A 352 -13.92 -15.49 27.62
C PHE A 352 -12.75 -14.62 28.09
N THR A 353 -12.07 -15.03 29.16
CA THR A 353 -10.85 -14.37 29.64
C THR A 353 -9.72 -14.54 28.63
N GLN A 354 -9.55 -15.74 28.06
CA GLN A 354 -8.57 -15.99 27.01
C GLN A 354 -8.83 -15.13 25.76
N PHE A 355 -10.09 -14.97 25.35
CA PHE A 355 -10.49 -14.10 24.24
C PHE A 355 -10.17 -12.64 24.54
N GLN A 356 -10.55 -12.13 25.73
CA GLN A 356 -10.27 -10.75 26.13
C GLN A 356 -8.77 -10.45 26.06
N LYS A 357 -7.93 -11.34 26.60
CA LYS A 357 -6.46 -11.24 26.54
C LYS A 357 -5.95 -11.10 25.10
N TRP A 358 -6.38 -11.96 24.19
CA TRP A 358 -5.96 -11.87 22.79
C TRP A 358 -6.53 -10.67 22.05
N PHE A 359 -7.74 -10.24 22.40
CA PHE A 359 -8.35 -9.04 21.85
C PHE A 359 -7.58 -7.78 22.27
N ASP A 360 -7.16 -7.71 23.54
CA ASP A 360 -6.32 -6.62 24.06
C ASP A 360 -4.95 -6.59 23.40
N ASP A 361 -4.32 -7.75 23.15
CA ASP A 361 -3.09 -7.84 22.36
C ASP A 361 -3.27 -7.29 20.94
N ALA A 362 -4.38 -7.64 20.27
CA ALA A 362 -4.69 -7.15 18.92
C ALA A 362 -4.90 -5.62 18.89
N MET A 363 -5.50 -5.07 19.95
CA MET A 363 -5.63 -3.63 20.14
C MET A 363 -4.27 -2.97 20.39
N ALA A 364 -3.43 -3.55 21.26
CA ALA A 364 -2.11 -3.04 21.61
C ALA A 364 -1.15 -3.06 20.41
N ALA A 365 -1.27 -4.05 19.54
CA ALA A 365 -0.54 -4.14 18.27
C ALA A 365 -1.06 -3.18 17.19
N ALA A 366 -2.07 -2.34 17.51
CA ALA A 366 -2.69 -1.38 16.59
C ALA A 366 -3.16 -2.03 15.27
N LEU A 367 -3.66 -3.27 15.34
CA LEU A 367 -4.19 -3.95 14.17
C LEU A 367 -5.40 -3.17 13.63
N LYS A 368 -5.56 -3.18 12.30
CA LYS A 368 -6.71 -2.55 11.66
C LYS A 368 -7.98 -3.33 11.98
N GLU A 369 -8.97 -2.66 12.57
CA GLU A 369 -10.30 -3.19 12.88
C GLU A 369 -10.25 -4.57 13.60
N PRO A 370 -9.64 -4.68 14.79
CA PRO A 370 -9.46 -5.96 15.48
C PRO A 370 -10.78 -6.59 15.93
N ASN A 371 -11.87 -5.80 15.98
CA ASN A 371 -13.23 -6.26 16.23
C ASN A 371 -13.98 -6.72 14.96
N ALA A 372 -13.34 -6.73 13.79
CA ALA A 372 -13.91 -7.34 12.60
C ALA A 372 -13.89 -8.87 12.73
N MET A 373 -15.03 -9.49 12.42
CA MET A 373 -15.19 -10.95 12.44
C MET A 373 -15.99 -11.40 11.22
N ALA A 374 -15.66 -12.57 10.68
CA ALA A 374 -16.55 -13.24 9.74
C ALA A 374 -17.64 -13.95 10.55
N ILE A 375 -18.89 -13.76 10.15
CA ILE A 375 -20.01 -14.59 10.61
C ILE A 375 -20.37 -15.58 9.52
N CYS A 376 -20.50 -16.84 9.88
CA CYS A 376 -20.93 -17.93 9.02
C CYS A 376 -22.29 -18.46 9.47
N THR A 377 -23.25 -18.52 8.54
CA THR A 377 -24.62 -18.99 8.78
C THR A 377 -25.06 -19.94 7.67
N ALA A 378 -25.97 -20.85 7.96
CA ALA A 378 -26.56 -21.77 6.98
C ALA A 378 -28.05 -21.92 7.27
N GLY A 379 -28.90 -21.89 6.23
CA GLY A 379 -30.34 -22.12 6.36
C GLY A 379 -30.70 -23.61 6.34
N ARG A 380 -31.98 -23.92 6.13
CA ARG A 380 -32.44 -25.33 6.04
C ARG A 380 -31.87 -26.09 4.85
N ASP A 381 -31.40 -25.38 3.82
CA ASP A 381 -30.77 -25.98 2.65
C ASP A 381 -29.32 -26.44 2.90
N GLY A 382 -28.77 -26.19 4.10
CA GLY A 382 -27.43 -26.56 4.49
C GLY A 382 -26.33 -25.78 3.77
N LYS A 383 -26.65 -24.75 2.98
CA LYS A 383 -25.64 -23.98 2.24
C LYS A 383 -25.02 -22.91 3.14
N PRO A 384 -23.71 -23.00 3.43
CA PRO A 384 -23.04 -21.98 4.23
C PRO A 384 -22.91 -20.68 3.45
N SER A 385 -23.11 -19.57 4.14
CA SER A 385 -22.73 -18.24 3.67
C SER A 385 -21.89 -17.54 4.74
N SER A 386 -20.95 -16.71 4.31
CA SER A 386 -20.11 -15.93 5.22
C SER A 386 -20.02 -14.47 4.80
N ARG A 387 -19.79 -13.59 5.78
CA ARG A 387 -19.48 -12.18 5.55
C ARG A 387 -18.87 -11.53 6.78
N MET A 388 -18.16 -10.43 6.57
CA MET A 388 -17.63 -9.62 7.67
C MET A 388 -18.75 -8.83 8.36
N VAL A 389 -18.68 -8.79 9.69
CA VAL A 389 -19.43 -7.93 10.59
C VAL A 389 -18.48 -7.41 11.67
N LEU A 390 -18.93 -6.44 12.47
CA LEU A 390 -18.16 -5.91 13.58
C LEU A 390 -18.75 -6.40 14.90
N LEU A 391 -17.92 -6.97 15.75
CA LEU A 391 -18.23 -7.21 17.15
C LEU A 391 -18.48 -5.87 17.84
N LYS A 392 -19.56 -5.77 18.62
CA LYS A 392 -19.96 -4.55 19.35
C LYS A 392 -19.90 -4.70 20.86
N GLY A 393 -19.90 -5.91 21.35
CA GLY A 393 -19.68 -6.23 22.75
C GLY A 393 -19.60 -7.73 22.94
N PHE A 394 -18.98 -8.14 24.02
CA PHE A 394 -19.06 -9.51 24.50
C PHE A 394 -18.99 -9.51 26.02
N ASP A 395 -19.65 -10.49 26.61
CA ASP A 395 -19.67 -10.74 28.05
C ASP A 395 -19.89 -12.26 28.24
N LYS A 396 -20.05 -12.69 29.50
CA LYS A 396 -20.30 -14.11 29.84
C LYS A 396 -21.52 -14.74 29.15
N ASP A 397 -22.47 -13.92 28.69
CA ASP A 397 -23.69 -14.37 28.03
C ASP A 397 -23.51 -14.47 26.51
N GLY A 398 -22.42 -13.94 25.94
CA GLY A 398 -22.01 -14.19 24.56
C GLY A 398 -21.47 -12.99 23.79
N PHE A 399 -21.44 -13.12 22.46
CA PHE A 399 -20.86 -12.15 21.52
C PHE A 399 -21.95 -11.45 20.72
N VAL A 400 -21.94 -10.11 20.72
CA VAL A 400 -23.02 -9.27 20.18
C VAL A 400 -22.59 -8.52 18.92
N TRP A 401 -23.43 -8.58 17.88
CA TRP A 401 -23.34 -7.74 16.69
C TRP A 401 -24.73 -7.23 16.29
N TYR A 402 -24.78 -6.10 15.57
CA TYR A 402 -26.04 -5.49 15.15
C TYR A 402 -26.16 -5.48 13.64
N THR A 403 -27.36 -5.77 13.15
CA THR A 403 -27.58 -5.99 11.73
C THR A 403 -29.04 -5.76 11.31
N ASN A 404 -29.30 -5.93 10.01
CA ASN A 404 -30.66 -5.91 9.47
C ASN A 404 -31.28 -7.31 9.56
N TYR A 405 -32.45 -7.40 10.19
CA TYR A 405 -33.21 -8.64 10.41
C TYR A 405 -33.81 -9.26 9.14
N GLU A 406 -33.86 -8.53 8.03
CA GLU A 406 -34.34 -9.01 6.72
C GLU A 406 -33.18 -9.41 5.78
N SER A 407 -31.94 -9.38 6.28
CA SER A 407 -30.79 -9.80 5.48
C SER A 407 -30.72 -11.33 5.34
N GLN A 408 -30.02 -11.80 4.30
CA GLN A 408 -29.84 -13.24 4.04
C GLN A 408 -29.33 -14.01 5.27
N LYS A 409 -28.31 -13.50 5.96
CA LYS A 409 -27.76 -14.14 7.17
C LYS A 409 -28.80 -14.28 8.28
N THR A 410 -29.70 -13.31 8.40
CA THR A 410 -30.73 -13.33 9.43
C THR A 410 -31.86 -14.30 9.07
N HIS A 411 -32.24 -14.38 7.80
CA HIS A 411 -33.15 -15.42 7.33
C HIS A 411 -32.59 -16.82 7.66
N GLN A 412 -31.31 -17.05 7.37
CA GLN A 412 -30.63 -18.29 7.74
C GLN A 412 -30.64 -18.54 9.27
N ILE A 413 -30.32 -17.53 10.10
CA ILE A 413 -30.38 -17.64 11.57
C ILE A 413 -31.81 -17.96 12.06
N SER A 414 -32.84 -17.39 11.44
CA SER A 414 -34.24 -17.67 11.82
C SER A 414 -34.66 -19.10 11.51
N GLU A 415 -34.07 -19.71 10.49
CA GLU A 415 -34.31 -21.08 10.07
C GLU A 415 -33.50 -22.11 10.83
N ASN A 416 -32.26 -21.75 11.17
CA ASN A 416 -31.27 -22.54 11.88
C ASN A 416 -30.50 -21.60 12.82
N PRO A 417 -30.85 -21.56 14.12
CA PRO A 417 -30.32 -20.58 15.07
C PRO A 417 -28.92 -20.94 15.55
N GLN A 418 -28.02 -21.26 14.62
CA GLN A 418 -26.62 -21.62 14.84
C GLN A 418 -25.74 -20.74 13.95
N ALA A 419 -24.59 -20.30 14.48
CA ALA A 419 -23.59 -19.60 13.70
C ALA A 419 -22.17 -19.91 14.17
N ALA A 420 -21.21 -19.60 13.32
CA ALA A 420 -19.80 -19.56 13.67
C ALA A 420 -19.25 -18.15 13.47
N LEU A 421 -18.43 -17.68 14.41
CA LEU A 421 -17.67 -16.44 14.33
C LEU A 421 -16.19 -16.78 14.12
N LEU A 422 -15.52 -16.03 13.25
CA LEU A 422 -14.10 -16.18 12.98
C LEU A 422 -13.40 -14.82 13.08
N PHE A 423 -12.46 -14.71 14.00
CA PHE A 423 -11.51 -13.61 14.10
C PHE A 423 -10.18 -14.05 13.49
N TYR A 424 -9.58 -13.20 12.66
CA TYR A 424 -8.24 -13.41 12.13
C TYR A 424 -7.40 -12.16 12.34
N TRP A 425 -6.39 -12.29 13.19
CA TRP A 425 -5.43 -11.23 13.50
C TRP A 425 -4.10 -11.57 12.83
N GLY A 426 -4.03 -11.33 11.52
CA GLY A 426 -2.87 -11.70 10.69
C GLY A 426 -1.54 -11.14 11.21
N GLY A 427 -1.51 -9.90 11.72
CA GLY A 427 -0.29 -9.32 12.29
C GLY A 427 0.23 -10.01 13.56
N LEU A 428 -0.57 -10.87 14.19
CA LEU A 428 -0.20 -11.69 15.35
C LEU A 428 -0.20 -13.19 15.04
N ASN A 429 -0.50 -13.57 13.79
CA ASN A 429 -0.69 -14.96 13.36
C ASN A 429 -1.69 -15.72 14.25
N ARG A 430 -2.78 -15.05 14.66
CA ARG A 430 -3.80 -15.63 15.55
C ARG A 430 -5.14 -15.75 14.87
N GLN A 431 -5.86 -16.79 15.23
CA GLN A 431 -7.24 -17.02 14.82
C GLN A 431 -8.06 -17.50 16.01
N VAL A 432 -9.28 -16.98 16.13
CA VAL A 432 -10.26 -17.47 17.12
C VAL A 432 -11.55 -17.86 16.41
N ARG A 433 -12.01 -19.09 16.66
CA ARG A 433 -13.33 -19.57 16.23
C ARG A 433 -14.25 -19.67 17.44
N ILE A 434 -15.49 -19.24 17.26
CA ILE A 434 -16.53 -19.30 18.29
C ILE A 434 -17.80 -19.83 17.65
N GLU A 435 -18.36 -20.91 18.19
CA GLU A 435 -19.53 -21.58 17.62
C GLU A 435 -20.61 -21.72 18.69
N GLY A 436 -21.88 -21.57 18.29
CA GLY A 436 -23.00 -21.81 19.18
C GLY A 436 -24.31 -21.16 18.75
N PRO A 437 -25.36 -21.31 19.59
CA PRO A 437 -26.69 -20.82 19.27
C PRO A 437 -26.77 -19.29 19.27
N VAL A 438 -27.61 -18.76 18.38
CA VAL A 438 -27.82 -17.33 18.18
C VAL A 438 -29.22 -16.92 18.61
N ARG A 439 -29.34 -15.81 19.35
CA ARG A 439 -30.61 -15.22 19.78
C ARG A 439 -30.63 -13.71 19.54
N LYS A 440 -31.81 -13.15 19.31
CA LYS A 440 -31.96 -11.69 19.29
C LYS A 440 -31.68 -11.13 20.68
N VAL A 441 -31.01 -9.98 20.74
CA VAL A 441 -30.94 -9.20 21.97
C VAL A 441 -32.30 -8.52 22.22
N SER A 442 -32.50 -7.92 23.39
CA SER A 442 -33.76 -7.23 23.67
C SER A 442 -33.96 -6.01 22.76
N ASP A 443 -35.21 -5.59 22.59
CA ASP A 443 -35.50 -4.40 21.79
C ASP A 443 -34.91 -3.14 22.44
N GLU A 444 -34.86 -3.11 23.78
CA GLU A 444 -34.24 -2.03 24.56
C GLU A 444 -32.72 -1.95 24.31
N GLU A 445 -32.02 -3.09 24.34
CA GLU A 445 -30.59 -3.16 24.02
C GLU A 445 -30.32 -2.72 22.57
N SER A 446 -31.20 -3.12 21.65
CA SER A 446 -31.14 -2.68 20.25
C SER A 446 -31.39 -1.18 20.09
N GLU A 447 -32.35 -0.60 20.80
CA GLU A 447 -32.66 0.84 20.77
C GLU A 447 -31.51 1.67 21.34
N GLN A 448 -30.99 1.27 22.50
CA GLN A 448 -29.88 1.93 23.15
C GLN A 448 -28.64 1.94 22.25
N TYR A 449 -28.31 0.81 21.64
CA TYR A 449 -27.19 0.76 20.71
C TYR A 449 -27.47 1.51 19.40
N PHE A 450 -28.70 1.49 18.88
CA PHE A 450 -29.04 2.27 17.68
C PHE A 450 -28.77 3.76 17.89
N HIS A 451 -29.21 4.31 19.01
CA HIS A 451 -29.07 5.73 19.31
C HIS A 451 -27.66 6.16 19.71
N SER A 452 -26.79 5.25 20.15
CA SER A 452 -25.38 5.58 20.40
C SER A 452 -24.56 5.77 19.12
N ARG A 453 -25.08 5.33 17.96
CA ARG A 453 -24.41 5.44 16.65
C ARG A 453 -24.43 6.89 16.14
N PRO A 454 -23.44 7.33 15.35
CA PRO A 454 -23.50 8.62 14.65
C PRO A 454 -24.78 8.75 13.80
N ARG A 455 -25.35 9.95 13.69
CA ARG A 455 -26.61 10.18 12.95
C ARG A 455 -26.56 9.63 11.51
N GLY A 456 -25.47 9.82 10.79
CA GLY A 456 -25.29 9.25 9.44
C GLY A 456 -25.38 7.72 9.41
N SER A 457 -24.91 7.03 10.46
CA SER A 457 -25.04 5.58 10.62
C SER A 457 -26.48 5.15 10.94
N GLN A 458 -27.21 5.95 11.75
CA GLN A 458 -28.63 5.73 12.01
C GLN A 458 -29.44 5.83 10.71
N ILE A 459 -29.21 6.89 9.93
CA ILE A 459 -29.82 7.07 8.60
C ILE A 459 -29.44 5.93 7.66
N GLY A 460 -28.16 5.56 7.58
CA GLY A 460 -27.70 4.47 6.73
C GLY A 460 -28.38 3.13 7.03
N ALA A 461 -28.72 2.86 8.30
CA ALA A 461 -29.47 1.66 8.67
C ALA A 461 -30.94 1.68 8.19
N ILE A 462 -31.54 2.86 8.02
CA ILE A 462 -32.89 3.02 7.44
C ILE A 462 -32.84 2.94 5.91
N VAL A 463 -31.83 3.55 5.29
CA VAL A 463 -31.64 3.55 3.83
C VAL A 463 -31.39 2.12 3.33
N SER A 464 -30.60 1.35 4.08
CA SER A 464 -30.13 0.03 3.64
C SER A 464 -31.09 -1.09 4.04
N LYS A 465 -32.01 -1.43 3.14
CA LYS A 465 -32.69 -2.74 3.13
C LYS A 465 -31.68 -3.81 2.72
N GLN A 466 -30.86 -4.23 3.66
CA GLN A 466 -29.65 -4.99 3.36
C GLN A 466 -29.97 -6.33 2.68
N SER A 467 -29.30 -6.61 1.57
CA SER A 467 -29.44 -7.84 0.75
C SER A 467 -30.62 -7.86 -0.22
N THR A 468 -31.37 -6.76 -0.40
CA THR A 468 -32.34 -6.62 -1.49
C THR A 468 -31.70 -6.06 -2.76
N VAL A 469 -32.18 -6.48 -3.93
CA VAL A 469 -31.78 -5.87 -5.22
C VAL A 469 -32.32 -4.45 -5.31
N ILE A 470 -31.48 -3.50 -5.73
CA ILE A 470 -31.85 -2.09 -5.92
C ILE A 470 -31.51 -1.63 -7.36
N PRO A 471 -32.17 -0.58 -7.89
CA PRO A 471 -31.94 -0.12 -9.27
C PRO A 471 -30.53 0.43 -9.54
N GLY A 472 -29.79 0.82 -8.51
CA GLY A 472 -28.43 1.33 -8.62
C GLY A 472 -28.04 2.27 -7.48
N ARG A 473 -26.82 2.83 -7.55
CA ARG A 473 -26.26 3.68 -6.48
C ARG A 473 -27.05 4.96 -6.23
N GLN A 474 -27.62 5.56 -7.27
CA GLN A 474 -28.38 6.81 -7.15
C GLN A 474 -29.60 6.68 -6.24
N PHE A 475 -30.23 5.51 -6.22
CA PHE A 475 -31.36 5.20 -5.33
C PHE A 475 -30.98 5.38 -3.85
N LEU A 476 -29.78 4.95 -3.45
CA LEU A 476 -29.30 5.11 -2.07
C LEU A 476 -29.05 6.58 -1.73
N TYR A 477 -28.45 7.34 -2.65
CA TYR A 477 -28.17 8.77 -2.44
C TYR A 477 -29.44 9.60 -2.31
N GLN A 478 -30.43 9.36 -3.16
CA GLN A 478 -31.74 10.01 -3.05
C GLN A 478 -32.39 9.70 -1.70
N ARG A 479 -32.42 8.42 -1.31
CA ARG A 479 -33.04 8.01 -0.06
C ARG A 479 -32.31 8.54 1.18
N GLN A 480 -30.99 8.62 1.13
CA GLN A 480 -30.18 9.22 2.17
C GLN A 480 -30.48 10.72 2.30
N ALA A 481 -30.46 11.47 1.20
CA ALA A 481 -30.74 12.92 1.20
C ALA A 481 -32.15 13.23 1.72
N GLU A 482 -33.16 12.43 1.34
CA GLU A 482 -34.53 12.55 1.86
C GLU A 482 -34.59 12.40 3.40
N LEU A 483 -33.88 11.42 3.95
CA LEU A 483 -33.87 11.16 5.39
C LEU A 483 -33.03 12.21 6.13
N GLU A 484 -31.91 12.65 5.57
CA GLU A 484 -31.10 13.75 6.11
C GLU A 484 -31.91 15.04 6.19
N ALA A 485 -32.69 15.36 5.14
CA ALA A 485 -33.60 16.50 5.14
C ALA A 485 -34.72 16.32 6.18
N LYS A 486 -35.34 15.14 6.23
CA LYS A 486 -36.42 14.82 7.18
C LYS A 486 -35.99 14.99 8.64
N TYR A 487 -34.75 14.62 8.97
CA TYR A 487 -34.22 14.65 10.33
C TYR A 487 -33.19 15.79 10.54
N SER A 488 -33.28 16.85 9.72
CA SER A 488 -32.36 18.01 9.75
C SER A 488 -32.57 18.93 10.95
N ASP A 489 -33.77 18.91 11.53
CA ASP A 489 -34.18 19.63 12.74
C ASP A 489 -33.58 19.07 14.03
N GLY A 490 -32.79 17.99 13.94
CA GLY A 490 -32.20 17.31 15.09
C GLY A 490 -33.14 16.33 15.78
N SER A 491 -34.35 16.11 15.25
CA SER A 491 -35.30 15.13 15.79
C SER A 491 -34.70 13.73 15.93
N LEU A 492 -35.25 12.97 16.88
CA LEU A 492 -34.81 11.60 17.15
C LEU A 492 -35.16 10.71 15.94
N ILE A 493 -34.15 10.02 15.43
CA ILE A 493 -34.31 9.05 14.35
C ILE A 493 -34.75 7.74 15.02
N PRO A 494 -35.95 7.19 14.74
CA PRO A 494 -36.40 5.96 15.38
C PRO A 494 -35.62 4.75 14.83
N LYS A 495 -35.30 3.77 15.69
CA LYS A 495 -34.77 2.49 15.23
C LYS A 495 -35.79 1.76 14.34
N PRO A 496 -35.39 1.27 13.16
CA PRO A 496 -36.27 0.43 12.35
C PRO A 496 -36.59 -0.90 13.03
N LYS A 497 -37.83 -1.39 12.87
CA LYS A 497 -38.24 -2.73 13.36
C LYS A 497 -37.41 -3.88 12.78
N TYR A 498 -36.90 -3.71 11.55
CA TYR A 498 -36.03 -4.66 10.87
C TYR A 498 -34.56 -4.50 11.24
N TRP A 499 -34.20 -3.77 12.30
CA TRP A 499 -32.82 -3.58 12.72
C TRP A 499 -32.65 -3.84 14.22
N GLY A 500 -31.58 -4.55 14.58
CA GLY A 500 -31.23 -4.80 15.97
C GLY A 500 -30.08 -5.79 16.13
N GLY A 501 -29.87 -6.22 17.37
CA GLY A 501 -28.75 -7.06 17.76
C GLY A 501 -29.04 -8.56 17.76
N TYR A 502 -28.00 -9.33 17.46
CA TYR A 502 -27.93 -10.76 17.73
C TYR A 502 -26.79 -11.04 18.69
N ARG A 503 -26.98 -12.06 19.52
CA ARG A 503 -26.03 -12.59 20.47
C ARG A 503 -25.79 -14.06 20.18
N LEU A 504 -24.54 -14.44 19.97
CA LEU A 504 -24.11 -15.84 19.93
C LEU A 504 -23.68 -16.25 21.33
N LYS A 505 -24.30 -17.29 21.88
CA LYS A 505 -23.87 -17.93 23.12
C LYS A 505 -22.89 -19.06 22.78
N PRO A 506 -21.61 -18.97 23.17
CA PRO A 506 -20.62 -19.97 22.81
C PRO A 506 -20.89 -21.34 23.43
N GLU A 507 -20.75 -22.38 22.61
CA GLU A 507 -20.63 -23.78 23.02
C GLU A 507 -19.23 -24.34 22.70
N VAL A 508 -18.50 -23.67 21.80
CA VAL A 508 -17.13 -24.02 21.46
C VAL A 508 -16.32 -22.74 21.26
N PHE A 509 -15.09 -22.73 21.78
CA PHE A 509 -14.05 -21.84 21.30
C PHE A 509 -12.89 -22.67 20.74
N GLU A 510 -12.23 -22.16 19.71
CA GLU A 510 -10.93 -22.66 19.26
C GLU A 510 -9.96 -21.50 19.12
N PHE A 511 -8.84 -21.58 19.83
CA PHE A 511 -7.71 -20.65 19.73
C PHE A 511 -6.62 -21.31 18.90
N TRP A 512 -6.23 -20.63 17.82
CA TRP A 512 -5.20 -21.08 16.90
C TRP A 512 -4.07 -20.05 16.85
N GLN A 513 -2.83 -20.52 16.94
CA GLN A 513 -1.61 -19.72 16.88
C GLN A 513 -0.65 -20.29 15.82
N GLY A 514 -0.26 -19.43 14.87
CA GLY A 514 0.67 -19.78 13.80
C GLY A 514 2.05 -20.12 14.34
N GLN A 515 2.73 -21.11 13.73
CA GLN A 515 4.05 -21.59 14.12
C GLN A 515 4.92 -21.82 12.86
N PRO A 516 6.26 -21.71 12.94
CA PRO A 516 7.14 -21.80 11.77
C PRO A 516 7.02 -23.12 10.98
N SER A 517 6.81 -24.23 11.69
CA SER A 517 6.86 -25.60 11.14
C SER A 517 5.53 -26.09 10.57
N ARG A 518 4.46 -25.27 10.58
CA ARG A 518 3.05 -25.67 10.35
C ARG A 518 2.45 -26.56 11.43
N LEU A 519 3.22 -26.93 12.45
CA LEU A 519 2.68 -27.57 13.64
C LEU A 519 2.04 -26.48 14.53
N HIS A 520 0.94 -25.90 14.05
CA HIS A 520 0.24 -24.82 14.71
C HIS A 520 -0.34 -25.29 16.05
N ASP A 521 -0.36 -24.38 17.03
CA ASP A 521 -1.01 -24.66 18.29
C ASP A 521 -2.51 -24.44 18.16
N ARG A 522 -3.29 -25.43 18.60
CA ARG A 522 -4.75 -25.40 18.56
C ARG A 522 -5.32 -25.88 19.88
N LEU A 523 -5.98 -24.98 20.61
CA LEU A 523 -6.68 -25.31 21.84
C LEU A 523 -8.18 -25.11 21.68
N ARG A 524 -8.94 -26.18 21.90
CA ARG A 524 -10.40 -26.18 21.88
C ARG A 524 -10.94 -26.14 23.30
N TYR A 525 -11.93 -25.27 23.52
CA TYR A 525 -12.68 -25.17 24.76
C TYR A 525 -14.11 -25.65 24.52
N THR A 526 -14.59 -26.58 25.35
CA THR A 526 -16.00 -27.03 25.39
C THR A 526 -16.51 -27.08 26.83
N PRO A 527 -17.80 -26.80 27.10
CA PRO A 527 -18.36 -26.93 28.44
C PRO A 527 -18.17 -28.33 29.00
N ASP A 528 -17.79 -28.46 30.27
CA ASP A 528 -17.58 -29.75 30.93
C ASP A 528 -18.86 -30.35 31.55
N GLY A 529 -19.98 -29.62 31.48
CA GLY A 529 -21.27 -29.98 32.08
C GLY A 529 -21.40 -29.64 33.58
N LYS A 530 -20.35 -29.12 34.22
CA LYS A 530 -20.31 -28.73 35.65
C LYS A 530 -20.10 -27.23 35.85
N GLY A 531 -20.13 -26.45 34.76
CA GLY A 531 -19.97 -25.00 34.78
C GLY A 531 -18.52 -24.54 34.56
N ALA A 532 -17.60 -25.44 34.23
CA ALA A 532 -16.25 -25.12 33.80
C ALA A 532 -16.07 -25.44 32.30
N TRP A 533 -14.89 -25.10 31.78
CA TRP A 533 -14.51 -25.40 30.41
C TRP A 533 -13.41 -26.45 30.39
N LYS A 534 -13.57 -27.46 29.52
CA LYS A 534 -12.55 -28.44 29.21
C LYS A 534 -11.67 -27.89 28.09
N ILE A 535 -10.35 -27.93 28.28
CA ILE A 535 -9.35 -27.55 27.28
C ILE A 535 -8.78 -28.82 26.63
N GLU A 536 -8.73 -28.85 25.30
CA GLU A 536 -8.19 -29.96 24.53
C GLU A 536 -7.30 -29.46 23.39
N ARG A 537 -6.13 -30.07 23.20
CA ARG A 537 -5.29 -29.80 22.03
C ARG A 537 -5.80 -30.54 20.80
N LEU A 538 -5.89 -29.82 19.70
CA LEU A 538 -6.22 -30.39 18.39
C LEU A 538 -4.95 -30.52 17.54
N SER A 539 -4.91 -31.54 16.67
CA SER A 539 -3.88 -31.61 15.63
C SER A 539 -4.04 -30.42 14.67
N PRO A 540 -2.94 -29.78 14.23
CA PRO A 540 -2.98 -28.75 13.20
C PRO A 540 -3.39 -29.27 11.82
#